data_AF-A0AB38SM40-F1
#
_entry.id   AF-A0AB38SM40-F1
#
_cell.length_a   1.000
_cell.length_b   1.000
_cell.length_c   1.000
_cell.angle_alpha   90.00
_cell.angle_beta   90.00
_cell.angle_gamma   90.00
#
_symmetry.space_group_name_H-M   'P 1'
#
loop_
_entity.id
_entity.type
_entity.pdbx_description
1 polymer ?
#
loop_
_entity_poly.entity_id
_entity_poly.type
_entity_poly.pdbx_seq_one_letter_code
_entity_poly.pdbx_strand_id
1 'polypeptide(L)'
;MQAVKRSLCWVCGQPLGQYKAFPIGSMCAINRTIAEPPSHLECAEYSVRACPFLSNPRMRRNEKNMPVGHREPCGMMIKRNPGAICIWVTKEFRAMRDGNGALFRLGDPTSVTWWAEGRRATRAEVDHSIGAGLPLFRAEAEKDGPEALAMLDRYIARAQPLLPP
;
A
#
# COMPACT_ATOMS: atom_id res chain seq x y z
N MET A 1 -1.45 11.37 -13.05
CA MET A 1 -1.16 12.46 -12.07
C MET A 1 -2.23 13.55 -11.97
N GLN A 2 -3.25 13.63 -12.83
CA GLN A 2 -4.29 14.68 -12.73
C GLN A 2 -5.06 14.63 -11.41
N ALA A 3 -5.37 13.43 -10.89
CA ALA A 3 -6.04 13.26 -9.60
C ALA A 3 -5.28 13.96 -8.45
N VAL A 4 -3.96 13.74 -8.34
CA VAL A 4 -3.14 14.40 -7.31
C VAL A 4 -3.09 15.92 -7.52
N LYS A 5 -2.84 16.37 -8.76
CA LYS A 5 -2.73 17.80 -9.09
C LYS A 5 -4.02 18.58 -8.78
N ARG A 6 -5.17 17.93 -8.95
CA ARG A 6 -6.51 18.51 -8.72
C ARG A 6 -7.12 18.11 -7.39
N SER A 7 -6.37 17.39 -6.53
CA SER A 7 -6.86 16.83 -5.27
C SER A 7 -8.19 16.08 -5.42
N LEU A 8 -8.27 15.17 -6.38
CA LEU A 8 -9.43 14.31 -6.66
C LEU A 8 -9.19 12.89 -6.17
N CYS A 9 -10.28 12.23 -5.76
CA CYS A 9 -10.29 10.85 -5.33
C CYS A 9 -9.98 9.93 -6.51
N TRP A 10 -9.02 9.04 -6.33
CA TRP A 10 -8.64 8.07 -7.36
C TRP A 10 -9.78 7.12 -7.75
N VAL A 11 -10.72 6.87 -6.83
CA VAL A 11 -11.81 5.91 -7.02
C VAL A 11 -13.05 6.57 -7.63
N CYS A 12 -13.55 7.66 -7.05
CA CYS A 12 -14.80 8.28 -7.48
C CYS A 12 -14.64 9.58 -8.29
N GLY A 13 -13.43 10.11 -8.41
CA GLY A 13 -13.14 11.34 -9.15
C GLY A 13 -13.56 12.65 -8.47
N GLN A 14 -14.21 12.60 -7.29
CA GLN A 14 -14.67 13.79 -6.57
C GLN A 14 -13.56 14.46 -5.76
N PRO A 15 -13.66 15.76 -5.43
CA PRO A 15 -12.68 16.47 -4.62
C PRO A 15 -12.43 15.81 -3.25
N LEU A 16 -11.16 15.70 -2.87
CA LEU A 16 -10.71 15.16 -1.59
C LEU A 16 -10.57 16.27 -0.56
N GLY A 17 -11.06 16.01 0.66
CA GLY A 17 -10.82 16.86 1.83
C GLY A 17 -9.40 16.75 2.39
N GLN A 18 -9.21 17.21 3.63
CA GLN A 18 -7.89 17.25 4.29
C GLN A 18 -7.29 15.84 4.50
N TYR A 19 -8.12 14.88 4.91
CA TYR A 19 -7.69 13.51 5.16
C TYR A 19 -7.68 12.69 3.87
N LYS A 20 -6.58 11.99 3.64
CA LYS A 20 -6.35 11.17 2.46
C LYS A 20 -6.20 9.72 2.89
N ALA A 21 -7.00 8.82 2.31
CA ALA A 21 -6.93 7.40 2.56
C ALA A 21 -6.13 6.70 1.46
N PHE A 22 -5.34 5.71 1.87
CA PHE A 22 -4.54 4.87 0.98
C PHE A 22 -4.77 3.40 1.37
N PRO A 23 -5.48 2.60 0.56
CA PRO A 23 -5.52 1.16 0.75
C PRO A 23 -4.17 0.56 0.30
N ILE A 24 -3.38 0.07 1.25
CA ILE A 24 -2.00 -0.36 1.03
C ILE A 24 -1.75 -1.77 1.55
N GLY A 25 -0.88 -2.53 0.86
CA GLY A 25 -0.41 -3.81 1.37
C GLY A 25 0.49 -3.64 2.60
N SER A 26 0.70 -4.73 3.34
CA SER A 26 1.51 -4.74 4.57
C SER A 26 2.93 -4.17 4.39
N MET A 27 3.60 -4.49 3.28
CA MET A 27 4.95 -3.96 2.99
C MET A 27 4.94 -2.45 2.76
N CYS A 28 3.90 -1.93 2.10
CA CYS A 28 3.72 -0.49 1.91
C CYS A 28 3.42 0.23 3.23
N ALA A 29 2.74 -0.43 4.18
CA ALA A 29 2.53 0.14 5.53
C ALA A 29 3.84 0.24 6.32
N ILE A 30 4.77 -0.69 6.11
CA ILE A 30 6.10 -0.67 6.71
C ILE A 30 6.95 0.47 6.10
N ASN A 31 7.15 0.47 4.78
CA ASN A 31 8.05 1.44 4.13
C ASN A 31 7.40 2.79 3.75
N ARG A 32 6.09 2.91 3.96
CA ARG A 32 5.26 4.09 3.69
C ARG A 32 5.34 4.59 2.24
N THR A 33 5.48 3.67 1.30
CA THR A 33 5.59 3.98 -0.13
C THR A 33 4.52 3.24 -0.90
N ILE A 34 3.80 3.95 -1.77
CA ILE A 34 2.71 3.40 -2.59
C ILE A 34 2.73 4.01 -3.99
N ALA A 35 2.30 3.26 -5.01
CA ALA A 35 2.15 3.75 -6.38
C ALA A 35 0.76 4.31 -6.70
N GLU A 36 -0.24 4.08 -5.84
CA GLU A 36 -1.62 4.53 -6.08
C GLU A 36 -1.91 5.89 -5.44
N PRO A 37 -2.66 6.79 -6.11
CA PRO A 37 -3.06 8.07 -5.54
C PRO A 37 -4.07 7.94 -4.39
N PRO A 38 -4.28 9.01 -3.60
CA PRO A 38 -5.22 8.97 -2.47
C PRO A 38 -6.69 8.84 -2.90
N SER A 39 -7.49 8.33 -1.97
CA SER A 39 -8.95 8.26 -2.06
C SER A 39 -9.62 8.83 -0.81
N HIS A 40 -10.96 8.97 -0.85
CA HIS A 40 -11.75 9.16 0.37
C HIS A 40 -11.70 7.89 1.22
N LEU A 41 -11.89 8.04 2.54
CA LEU A 41 -11.95 6.88 3.45
C LEU A 41 -13.02 5.88 3.02
N GLU A 42 -14.25 6.34 2.75
CA GLU A 42 -15.35 5.48 2.32
C GLU A 42 -15.06 4.75 1.00
N CYS A 43 -14.38 5.43 0.06
CA CYS A 43 -13.93 4.80 -1.17
C CYS A 43 -12.87 3.72 -0.92
N ALA A 44 -11.92 3.95 -0.03
CA ALA A 44 -10.93 2.95 0.36
C ALA A 44 -11.61 1.74 1.04
N GLU A 45 -12.56 1.98 1.95
CA GLU A 45 -13.33 0.92 2.60
C GLU A 45 -14.21 0.15 1.60
N TYR A 46 -14.80 0.83 0.62
CA TYR A 46 -15.49 0.15 -0.48
C TYR A 46 -14.51 -0.72 -1.26
N SER A 47 -13.33 -0.20 -1.64
CA SER A 47 -12.33 -0.95 -2.41
C SER A 47 -11.87 -2.22 -1.69
N VAL A 48 -11.59 -2.19 -0.39
CA VAL A 48 -11.17 -3.40 0.35
C VAL A 48 -12.28 -4.45 0.50
N ARG A 49 -13.55 -4.05 0.32
CA ARG A 49 -14.71 -4.96 0.32
C ARG A 49 -15.04 -5.49 -1.07
N ALA A 50 -14.97 -4.63 -2.09
CA ALA A 50 -15.48 -4.90 -3.43
C ALA A 50 -14.41 -5.35 -4.43
N CYS A 51 -13.15 -4.92 -4.29
CA CYS A 51 -12.10 -5.29 -5.23
C CYS A 51 -11.71 -6.76 -5.05
N PRO A 52 -11.85 -7.63 -6.07
CA PRO A 52 -11.53 -9.05 -5.93
C PRO A 52 -10.07 -9.32 -5.55
N PHE A 53 -9.14 -8.43 -5.93
CA PHE A 53 -7.73 -8.58 -5.54
C PHE A 53 -7.51 -8.22 -4.06
N LEU A 54 -8.24 -7.26 -3.51
CA LEU A 54 -8.07 -6.84 -2.10
C LEU A 54 -8.88 -7.72 -1.14
N SER A 55 -10.08 -8.15 -1.54
CA SER A 55 -11.00 -8.92 -0.70
C SER A 55 -10.83 -10.43 -0.81
N ASN A 56 -10.03 -10.97 -1.74
CA ASN A 56 -9.76 -12.40 -1.82
C ASN A 56 -8.24 -12.66 -1.79
N PRO A 57 -7.68 -13.13 -0.65
CA PRO A 57 -6.24 -13.40 -0.50
C PRO A 57 -5.67 -14.39 -1.52
N ARG A 58 -6.50 -15.23 -2.14
CA ARG A 58 -6.07 -16.22 -3.15
C ARG A 58 -6.06 -15.65 -4.57
N MET A 59 -6.57 -14.42 -4.76
CA MET A 59 -6.64 -13.81 -6.08
C MET A 59 -5.24 -13.55 -6.63
N ARG A 60 -5.04 -13.93 -7.89
CA ARG A 60 -3.81 -13.68 -8.65
C ARG A 60 -4.08 -12.64 -9.73
N ARG A 61 -3.06 -11.85 -10.06
CA ARG A 61 -3.14 -10.92 -11.19
C ARG A 61 -3.30 -11.71 -12.49
N ASN A 62 -4.22 -11.28 -13.34
CA ASN A 62 -4.40 -11.88 -14.66
C ASN A 62 -3.43 -11.21 -15.64
N GLU A 63 -2.47 -11.96 -16.17
CA GLU A 63 -1.49 -11.48 -17.15
C GLU A 63 -1.88 -11.83 -18.61
N LYS A 64 -3.05 -12.47 -18.83
CA LYS A 64 -3.54 -12.81 -20.17
C LYS A 64 -4.13 -11.59 -20.87
N ASN A 65 -3.92 -11.51 -22.19
CA ASN A 65 -4.48 -10.46 -23.07
C ASN A 65 -4.18 -9.03 -22.60
N MET A 66 -3.00 -8.81 -22.01
CA MET A 66 -2.57 -7.48 -21.62
C MET A 66 -2.40 -6.60 -22.88
N PRO A 67 -2.82 -5.31 -22.82
CA PRO A 67 -2.64 -4.39 -23.93
C PRO A 67 -1.17 -4.31 -24.37
N VAL A 68 -0.94 -4.20 -25.68
CA VAL A 68 0.41 -3.96 -26.22
C VAL A 68 0.96 -2.68 -25.62
N GLY A 69 2.19 -2.74 -25.12
CA GLY A 69 2.82 -1.61 -24.43
C GLY A 69 2.40 -1.43 -22.96
N HIS A 70 1.78 -2.44 -22.34
CA HIS A 70 1.59 -2.49 -20.89
C HIS A 70 2.93 -2.26 -20.18
N ARG A 71 2.91 -1.41 -19.14
CA ARG A 71 4.07 -1.09 -18.31
C ARG A 71 3.74 -1.44 -16.88
N GLU A 72 4.70 -2.08 -16.22
CA GLU A 72 4.65 -2.29 -14.78
C GLU A 72 4.70 -0.95 -14.05
N PRO A 73 4.07 -0.85 -12.86
CA PRO A 73 4.16 0.34 -12.03
C PRO A 73 5.60 0.59 -11.59
N CYS A 74 5.88 1.84 -11.24
CA CYS A 74 7.18 2.26 -10.71
C CYS A 74 7.46 1.64 -9.33
N GLY A 75 8.73 1.69 -8.94
CA GLY A 75 9.23 0.96 -7.78
C GLY A 75 9.32 -0.55 -8.01
N MET A 76 9.54 -1.26 -6.92
CA MET A 76 9.59 -2.73 -6.94
C MET A 76 8.23 -3.32 -6.62
N MET A 77 7.64 -3.99 -7.60
CA MET A 77 6.35 -4.63 -7.40
C MET A 77 6.51 -6.03 -6.79
N ILE A 78 5.96 -6.20 -5.60
CA ILE A 78 5.72 -7.54 -5.04
C ILE A 78 4.45 -8.09 -5.70
N LYS A 79 4.60 -9.10 -6.57
CA LYS A 79 3.49 -9.67 -7.38
C LYS A 79 2.45 -10.45 -6.58
N ARG A 80 2.77 -10.87 -5.35
CA ARG A 80 1.86 -11.65 -4.50
C ARG A 80 0.68 -10.80 -4.03
N ASN A 81 -0.43 -11.47 -3.73
CA ASN A 81 -1.52 -10.84 -2.99
C ASN A 81 -1.06 -10.59 -1.54
N PRO A 82 -1.22 -9.38 -0.99
CA PRO A 82 -0.87 -9.12 0.39
C PRO A 82 -1.67 -9.96 1.39
N GLY A 83 -2.92 -10.33 1.09
CA GLY A 83 -3.83 -11.04 2.00
C GLY A 83 -4.40 -10.18 3.14
N ALA A 84 -3.66 -9.17 3.58
CA ALA A 84 -4.10 -8.13 4.51
C ALA A 84 -3.77 -6.74 3.95
N ILE A 85 -4.75 -5.84 4.02
CA ILE A 85 -4.69 -4.47 3.50
C ILE A 85 -4.86 -3.49 4.66
N CYS A 86 -3.93 -2.55 4.77
CA CYS A 86 -4.05 -1.41 5.67
C CYS A 86 -4.71 -0.25 4.92
N ILE A 87 -5.81 0.30 5.43
CA ILE A 87 -6.25 1.65 5.05
C ILE A 87 -5.45 2.62 5.91
N TRP A 88 -4.46 3.26 5.29
CA TRP A 88 -3.63 4.29 5.90
C TRP A 88 -4.24 5.66 5.66
N VAL A 89 -4.65 6.35 6.72
CA VAL A 89 -5.19 7.72 6.63
C VAL A 89 -4.15 8.71 7.11
N THR A 90 -3.85 9.72 6.31
CA THR A 90 -2.92 10.79 6.69
C THR A 90 -3.35 12.14 6.11
N LYS A 91 -2.79 13.22 6.66
CA LYS A 91 -2.94 14.58 6.12
C LYS A 91 -1.88 14.91 5.07
N GLU A 92 -0.76 14.20 5.09
CA GLU A 92 0.43 14.57 4.33
C GLU A 92 0.96 13.39 3.53
N PHE A 93 1.27 13.64 2.26
CA PHE A 93 2.02 12.72 1.42
C PHE A 93 2.83 13.52 0.41
N ARG A 94 3.95 12.95 -0.05
CA ARG A 94 4.81 13.56 -1.06
C ARG A 94 4.85 12.69 -2.31
N ALA A 95 4.52 13.28 -3.45
CA ALA A 95 4.76 12.63 -4.73
C ALA A 95 6.26 12.69 -5.08
N MET A 96 6.81 11.54 -5.48
CA MET A 96 8.17 11.34 -5.92
C MET A 96 8.11 10.83 -7.36
N ARG A 97 8.89 11.41 -8.27
CA ARG A 97 9.05 10.82 -9.60
C ARG A 97 9.96 9.61 -9.48
N ASP A 98 9.58 8.52 -10.11
CA ASP A 98 10.38 7.31 -10.18
C ASP A 98 10.25 6.73 -11.59
N GLY A 99 11.36 6.65 -12.31
CA GLY A 99 11.37 6.32 -13.74
C GLY A 99 10.30 7.07 -14.55
N ASN A 100 9.37 6.31 -15.13
CA ASN A 100 8.30 6.82 -16.00
C ASN A 100 6.98 7.15 -15.27
N GLY A 101 6.95 7.14 -13.94
CA GLY A 101 5.74 7.35 -13.16
C GLY A 101 6.00 8.04 -11.83
N ALA A 102 5.11 7.79 -10.87
CA ALA A 102 5.15 8.43 -9.57
C ALA A 102 4.94 7.42 -8.45
N LEU A 103 5.72 7.58 -7.38
CA LEU A 103 5.50 6.96 -6.08
C LEU A 103 5.06 8.04 -5.10
N PHE A 104 4.36 7.62 -4.05
CA PHE A 104 3.89 8.49 -2.98
C PHE A 104 4.52 8.02 -1.68
N ARG A 105 5.25 8.92 -1.01
CA ARG A 105 5.73 8.73 0.35
C ARG A 105 4.70 9.28 1.32
N LEU A 106 4.18 8.41 2.18
CA LEU A 106 3.12 8.75 3.14
C LEU A 106 3.72 9.36 4.41
N GLY A 107 3.07 10.40 4.93
CA GLY A 107 3.34 10.96 6.25
C GLY A 107 2.89 10.03 7.37
N ASP A 108 3.02 10.48 8.62
CA ASP A 108 2.50 9.73 9.76
C ASP A 108 0.98 9.56 9.66
N PRO A 109 0.44 8.40 10.05
CA PRO A 109 -0.99 8.17 9.95
C PRO A 109 -1.71 8.94 11.06
N THR A 110 -2.86 9.53 10.72
CA THR A 110 -3.83 9.98 11.72
C THR A 110 -4.68 8.81 12.21
N SER A 111 -4.86 7.80 11.37
CA SER A 111 -5.47 6.52 11.74
C SER A 111 -5.05 5.44 10.75
N VAL A 112 -5.13 4.19 11.19
CA VAL A 112 -4.97 3.01 10.36
C VAL A 112 -6.09 2.03 10.66
N THR A 113 -6.51 1.28 9.66
CA THR A 113 -7.34 0.11 9.90
C THR A 113 -6.94 -1.03 9.00
N TRP A 114 -6.97 -2.27 9.51
CA TRP A 114 -6.57 -3.44 8.74
C TRP A 114 -7.77 -4.26 8.31
N TRP A 115 -7.67 -4.80 7.10
CA TRP A 115 -8.73 -5.54 6.44
C TRP A 115 -8.19 -6.80 5.80
N ALA A 116 -8.97 -7.87 5.90
CA ALA A 116 -8.76 -9.13 5.21
C ALA A 116 -10.14 -9.66 4.83
N GLU A 117 -10.29 -10.21 3.64
CA GLU A 117 -11.55 -10.82 3.21
C GLU A 117 -12.78 -9.89 3.29
N GLY A 118 -12.58 -8.58 3.10
CA GLY A 118 -13.65 -7.57 3.21
C GLY A 118 -14.13 -7.27 4.64
N ARG A 119 -13.48 -7.81 5.67
CA ARG A 119 -13.75 -7.54 7.09
C ARG A 119 -12.51 -6.99 7.79
N ARG A 120 -12.62 -6.59 9.06
CA ARG A 120 -11.46 -6.24 9.89
C ARG A 120 -10.51 -7.44 9.99
N ALA A 121 -9.23 -7.20 9.73
CA ALA A 121 -8.21 -8.23 9.88
C ALA A 121 -7.86 -8.43 11.35
N THR A 122 -7.54 -9.68 11.69
CA THR A 122 -6.93 -10.06 12.96
C THR A 122 -5.43 -9.79 12.94
N ARG A 123 -4.82 -9.73 14.13
CA ARG A 123 -3.37 -9.66 14.28
C ARG A 123 -2.65 -10.78 13.53
N ALA A 124 -3.14 -12.02 13.65
CA ALA A 124 -2.54 -13.19 12.99
C ALA A 124 -2.54 -13.08 11.45
N GLU A 125 -3.60 -12.55 10.84
CA GLU A 125 -3.67 -12.35 9.38
C GLU A 125 -2.66 -11.29 8.92
N VAL A 126 -2.50 -10.21 9.69
CA VAL A 126 -1.53 -9.15 9.40
C VAL A 126 -0.10 -9.65 9.60
N ASP A 127 0.18 -10.37 10.68
CA ASP A 127 1.49 -10.97 10.94
C ASP A 127 1.86 -11.99 9.85
N HIS A 128 0.92 -12.83 9.41
CA HIS A 128 1.14 -13.74 8.30
C HIS A 128 1.48 -12.97 7.01
N SER A 129 0.72 -11.92 6.71
CA SER A 129 0.98 -11.05 5.56
C SER A 129 2.39 -10.42 5.62
N ILE A 130 2.80 -9.94 6.79
CA ILE A 130 4.12 -9.37 7.01
C ILE A 130 5.19 -10.44 6.86
N GLY A 131 5.04 -11.59 7.53
CA GLY A 131 5.99 -12.71 7.48
C GLY A 131 6.24 -13.24 6.07
N ALA A 132 5.21 -13.27 5.21
CA ALA A 132 5.35 -13.69 3.82
C ALA A 132 5.98 -12.61 2.91
N GLY A 133 5.98 -11.34 3.31
CA GLY A 133 6.51 -10.23 2.51
C GLY A 133 7.89 -9.76 2.91
N LEU A 134 8.16 -9.74 4.22
CA LEU A 134 9.35 -9.16 4.79
C LEU A 134 10.66 -9.79 4.28
N PRO A 135 10.74 -11.12 4.03
CA PRO A 135 11.94 -11.71 3.42
C PRO A 135 12.30 -11.07 2.07
N LEU A 136 11.31 -10.71 1.24
CA LEU A 136 11.55 -10.05 -0.04
C LEU A 136 12.14 -8.64 0.15
N PHE A 137 11.66 -7.89 1.15
CA PHE A 137 12.22 -6.57 1.47
C PHE A 137 13.60 -6.64 2.12
N ARG A 138 13.84 -7.62 3.00
CA ARG A 138 15.16 -7.83 3.59
C ARG A 138 16.20 -8.17 2.52
N ALA A 139 15.87 -9.07 1.59
CA ALA A 139 16.76 -9.44 0.49
C ALA A 139 17.16 -8.24 -0.40
N GLU A 140 16.31 -7.22 -0.51
CA GLU A 140 16.60 -6.02 -1.30
C GLU A 140 17.40 -5.00 -0.49
N ALA A 141 17.03 -4.80 0.78
CA ALA A 141 17.83 -3.99 1.69
C ALA A 141 19.26 -4.55 1.88
N GLU A 142 19.43 -5.87 1.85
CA GLU A 142 20.75 -6.52 1.87
C GLU A 142 21.63 -6.11 0.68
N LYS A 143 21.05 -5.96 -0.51
CA LYS A 143 21.78 -5.51 -1.70
C LYS A 143 22.23 -4.04 -1.58
N ASP A 144 21.43 -3.22 -0.91
CA ASP A 144 21.72 -1.80 -0.67
C ASP A 144 22.68 -1.59 0.52
N GLY A 145 22.89 -2.61 1.36
CA GLY A 145 23.89 -2.65 2.41
C GLY A 145 23.38 -2.40 3.84
N PRO A 146 24.29 -2.32 4.82
CA PRO A 146 23.94 -2.34 6.25
C PRO A 146 23.04 -1.17 6.70
N GLU A 147 23.19 0.01 6.10
CA GLU A 147 22.36 1.17 6.44
C GLU A 147 20.90 0.99 6.02
N ALA A 148 20.67 0.36 4.86
CA ALA A 148 19.32 0.05 4.38
C ALA A 148 18.64 -0.98 5.29
N LEU A 149 19.38 -1.97 5.78
CA LEU A 149 18.87 -2.93 6.76
C LEU A 149 18.50 -2.27 8.09
N ALA A 150 19.37 -1.40 8.62
CA ALA A 150 19.07 -0.65 9.83
C ALA A 150 17.84 0.27 9.65
N MET A 151 17.66 0.85 8.45
CA MET A 151 16.47 1.63 8.12
C MET A 151 15.21 0.78 8.05
N LEU A 152 15.29 -0.42 7.46
CA LEU A 152 14.19 -1.37 7.41
C LEU A 152 13.75 -1.79 8.82
N ASP A 153 14.69 -2.08 9.72
CA ASP A 153 14.36 -2.43 11.11
C ASP A 153 13.64 -1.29 11.84
N ARG A 154 14.06 -0.03 11.61
CA ARG A 154 13.34 1.15 12.13
C ARG A 154 11.92 1.26 11.56
N TYR A 155 11.73 0.97 10.29
CA TYR A 155 10.39 0.98 9.68
C TYR A 155 9.48 -0.11 10.25
N ILE A 156 10.01 -1.32 10.47
CA ILE A 156 9.27 -2.41 11.12
C ILE A 156 8.85 -1.98 12.53
N ALA A 157 9.79 -1.45 13.32
CA ALA A 157 9.51 -1.02 14.70
C ALA A 157 8.42 0.08 14.74
N ARG A 158 8.42 1.01 13.78
CA ARG A 158 7.39 2.05 13.66
C ARG A 158 6.01 1.51 13.23
N ALA A 159 5.97 0.41 12.50
CA ALA A 159 4.73 -0.21 12.05
C ALA A 159 4.07 -1.09 13.11
N GLN A 160 4.84 -1.67 14.04
CA GLN A 160 4.33 -2.53 15.12
C GLN A 160 3.16 -1.94 15.93
N PRO A 161 3.22 -0.69 16.44
CA PRO A 161 2.10 -0.11 17.20
C PRO A 161 0.87 0.19 16.33
N LEU A 162 0.96 0.07 15.00
CA LEU A 162 -0.12 0.28 14.05
C LEU A 162 -0.83 -1.01 13.65
N LEU A 163 -0.36 -2.18 14.12
CA LEU A 163 -0.99 -3.46 13.85
C LEU A 163 -2.27 -3.61 14.70
N PRO A 164 -3.23 -4.46 14.27
CA PRO A 164 -4.38 -4.79 15.11
C PRO A 164 -3.93 -5.36 16.47
N PRO A 165 -4.72 -5.19 17.53
CA PRO A 165 -4.45 -5.80 18.83
C PRO A 165 -4.41 -7.32 18.74
#